data_AF-A0ABD6BEI3-F1
#
_entry.id   AF-A0ABD6BEI3-F1
#
_cell.length_a   1.000
_cell.length_b   1.000
_cell.length_c   1.000
_cell.angle_alpha   90.00
_cell.angle_beta   90.00
_cell.angle_gamma   90.00
#
_symmetry.space_group_name_H-M   'P 1'
#
loop_
_entity.id
_entity.type
_entity.pdbx_description
1 polymer ?
#
loop_
_entity_poly.entity_id
_entity_poly.type
_entity_poly.pdbx_seq_one_letter_code
_entity_poly.pdbx_strand_id
1 'polypeptide(L)'
;MEVVLAEGCTVIGDTDKHVLHRFQVPKNNQINIYSAGIADRNGDAPSGLELEIYSISSNSVYISINDDSVSYTPPKSVSVSGDKVEIRINNSTGTTKDVSAFFNSKVSVP
;
A
#
# COMPACT_ATOMS: atom_id res chain seq x y z
N MET A 1 11.73 14.57 -9.22
CA MET A 1 10.55 14.46 -8.33
C MET A 1 9.63 13.45 -8.99
N GLU A 2 9.35 12.34 -8.32
CA GLU A 2 8.69 11.18 -8.93
C GLU A 2 7.33 10.95 -8.27
N VAL A 3 6.29 10.85 -9.08
CA VAL A 3 4.94 10.45 -8.65
C VAL A 3 4.85 8.95 -8.87
N VAL A 4 4.56 8.23 -7.80
CA VAL A 4 4.36 6.77 -7.83
C VAL A 4 2.86 6.54 -7.73
N LEU A 5 2.29 6.12 -8.86
CA LEU A 5 0.93 5.61 -8.95
C LEU A 5 1.03 4.08 -9.00
N ALA A 6 0.44 3.42 -8.02
CA ALA A 6 0.25 1.98 -8.05
C ALA A 6 -1.25 1.71 -8.04
N GLU A 7 -1.78 1.16 -9.12
CA GLU A 7 -3.15 0.71 -9.22
C GLU A 7 -3.16 -0.72 -9.73
N GLY A 8 -4.06 -1.55 -9.20
CA GLY A 8 -4.15 -2.93 -9.60
C GLY A 8 -5.45 -3.57 -9.16
N CYS A 9 -6.05 -4.34 -10.06
CA CYS A 9 -7.10 -5.30 -9.72
C CYS A 9 -6.44 -6.68 -9.66
N THR A 10 -6.66 -7.39 -8.57
CA THR A 10 -6.01 -8.67 -8.30
C THR A 10 -6.93 -9.58 -7.49
N VAL A 11 -6.74 -10.88 -7.66
CA VAL A 11 -7.34 -11.89 -6.79
C VAL A 11 -6.27 -12.26 -5.76
N ILE A 12 -6.56 -12.03 -4.48
CA ILE A 12 -5.63 -12.36 -3.39
C ILE A 12 -6.13 -13.63 -2.71
N GLY A 13 -5.30 -14.66 -2.71
CA GLY A 13 -5.57 -15.93 -2.07
C GLY A 13 -5.57 -15.87 -0.54
N ASP A 14 -5.87 -17.02 0.07
CA ASP A 14 -5.85 -17.25 1.52
C ASP A 14 -4.43 -17.03 2.06
N THR A 15 -4.26 -16.16 3.07
CA THR A 15 -2.98 -15.77 3.70
C THR A 15 -1.91 -15.21 2.75
N ASP A 16 -2.33 -14.77 1.56
CA ASP A 16 -1.41 -14.23 0.57
C ASP A 16 -1.13 -12.73 0.78
N LYS A 17 0.09 -12.35 0.38
CA LYS A 17 0.51 -10.96 0.19
C LYS A 17 0.64 -10.70 -1.30
N HIS A 18 -0.08 -9.70 -1.79
CA HIS A 18 0.01 -9.29 -3.18
C HIS A 18 0.75 -7.97 -3.33
N VAL A 19 1.80 -7.98 -4.12
CA VAL A 19 2.64 -6.80 -4.34
C VAL A 19 2.08 -5.97 -5.48
N LEU A 20 1.66 -4.74 -5.17
CA LEU A 20 1.18 -3.79 -6.17
C LEU A 20 2.35 -3.08 -6.86
N HIS A 21 3.36 -2.68 -6.09
CA HIS A 21 4.49 -1.94 -6.63
C HIS A 21 5.75 -2.08 -5.76
N ARG A 22 6.92 -1.95 -6.39
CA ARG A 22 8.22 -1.94 -5.73
C ARG A 22 9.07 -0.83 -6.31
N PHE A 23 9.69 -0.05 -5.45
CA PHE A 23 10.57 1.03 -5.86
C PHE A 23 11.65 1.28 -4.81
N GLN A 24 12.72 1.95 -5.23
CA GLN A 24 13.79 2.38 -4.34
C GLN A 24 13.54 3.83 -3.94
N VAL A 25 13.50 4.10 -2.64
CA VAL A 25 13.55 5.49 -2.17
C VAL A 25 15.00 5.92 -2.08
N PRO A 26 15.41 7.01 -2.76
CA PRO A 26 16.76 7.51 -2.64
C PRO A 26 17.09 7.90 -1.20
N LYS A 27 18.37 7.83 -0.85
CA LYS A 27 18.86 8.32 0.45
C LYS A 27 18.51 9.80 0.59
N ASN A 28 18.08 10.19 1.79
CA ASN A 28 17.64 11.56 2.14
C ASN A 28 16.35 12.02 1.44
N ASN A 29 15.55 11.11 0.90
CA ASN A 29 14.20 11.41 0.42
C ASN A 29 13.14 10.80 1.36
N GLN A 30 11.91 11.27 1.22
CA GLN A 30 10.71 10.81 1.94
C GLN A 30 9.63 10.36 0.97
N ILE A 31 8.72 9.48 1.39
CA ILE A 31 7.49 9.16 0.66
C ILE A 31 6.33 9.93 1.30
N ASN A 32 5.65 10.73 0.50
CA ASN A 32 4.39 11.36 0.90
C ASN A 32 3.24 10.65 0.22
N ILE A 33 2.33 10.07 1.00
CA ILE A 33 1.12 9.44 0.50
C ILE A 33 0.04 10.50 0.49
N TYR A 34 -0.63 10.65 -0.65
CA TYR A 34 -1.74 11.58 -0.79
C TYR A 34 -3.07 10.89 -0.66
N SER A 35 -3.17 9.69 -1.20
CA SER A 35 -4.37 8.86 -1.10
C SER A 35 -3.99 7.41 -1.31
N ALA A 36 -4.75 6.53 -0.67
CA ALA A 36 -4.61 5.09 -0.79
C ALA A 36 -5.97 4.48 -0.45
N GLY A 37 -6.30 3.34 -1.05
CA GLY A 37 -7.56 2.65 -0.78
C GLY A 37 -7.60 1.23 -1.35
N ILE A 38 -8.48 0.42 -0.78
CA ILE A 38 -8.81 -0.94 -1.25
C ILE A 38 -10.33 -1.04 -1.34
N ALA A 39 -10.84 -1.65 -2.40
CA ALA A 39 -12.24 -1.97 -2.58
C ALA A 39 -12.38 -3.36 -3.24
N ASP A 40 -13.51 -4.02 -3.04
CA ASP A 40 -13.88 -5.21 -3.80
C ASP A 40 -14.44 -4.84 -5.18
N ARG A 41 -14.85 -5.84 -5.96
CA ARG A 41 -15.46 -5.64 -7.28
C ARG A 41 -16.77 -4.83 -7.29
N ASN A 42 -17.44 -4.70 -6.15
CA ASN A 42 -18.67 -3.94 -6.00
C ASN A 42 -18.40 -2.51 -5.51
N GLY A 43 -17.14 -2.18 -5.18
CA GLY A 43 -16.75 -0.90 -4.61
C GLY A 43 -16.89 -0.85 -3.09
N ASP A 44 -17.20 -1.97 -2.45
CA ASP A 44 -17.32 -2.08 -0.99
C ASP A 44 -15.96 -2.33 -0.36
N ALA A 45 -15.80 -1.98 0.91
CA ALA A 45 -14.57 -2.21 1.64
C ALA A 45 -14.44 -3.68 2.06
N PRO A 46 -13.46 -4.42 1.52
CA PRO A 46 -13.26 -5.80 1.90
C PRO A 46 -12.63 -5.88 3.29
N SER A 47 -13.36 -6.45 4.25
CA SER A 47 -12.86 -6.63 5.62
C SER A 47 -11.58 -7.47 5.71
N GLY A 48 -10.71 -7.17 6.67
CA GLY A 48 -9.48 -7.92 6.96
C GLY A 48 -8.47 -8.00 5.79
N LEU A 49 -8.50 -7.00 4.92
CA LEU A 49 -7.38 -6.69 4.05
C LEU A 49 -6.65 -5.46 4.57
N GLU A 50 -5.34 -5.45 4.41
CA GLU A 50 -4.50 -4.32 4.80
C GLU A 50 -3.68 -3.82 3.61
N LEU A 51 -3.70 -2.52 3.36
CA LEU A 51 -2.77 -1.88 2.42
C LEU A 51 -1.53 -1.44 3.17
N GLU A 52 -0.37 -1.97 2.79
CA GLU A 52 0.87 -1.75 3.51
C GLU A 52 1.91 -1.03 2.64
N ILE A 53 2.58 -0.02 3.22
CA ILE A 53 3.94 0.34 2.80
C ILE A 53 4.92 -0.41 3.69
N TYR A 54 5.78 -1.21 3.07
CA TYR A 54 6.70 -2.10 3.75
C TYR A 54 8.14 -1.93 3.26
N SER A 55 9.07 -1.79 4.20
CA SER A 55 10.50 -1.91 3.96
C SER A 55 10.87 -3.37 3.73
N ILE A 56 11.43 -3.67 2.56
CA ILE A 56 11.97 -4.99 2.27
C ILE A 56 13.28 -5.21 3.05
N SER A 57 14.15 -4.19 3.17
CA SER A 57 15.47 -4.38 3.76
C SER A 57 15.44 -4.59 5.28
N SER A 58 14.50 -3.94 5.96
CA SER A 58 14.35 -3.99 7.42
C SER A 58 13.17 -4.84 7.88
N ASN A 59 12.43 -5.45 6.94
CA ASN A 59 11.21 -6.20 7.23
C ASN A 59 10.21 -5.43 8.11
N SER A 60 10.12 -4.11 7.90
CA SER A 60 9.33 -3.20 8.74
C SER A 60 8.16 -2.63 7.96
N VAL A 61 6.97 -2.61 8.55
CA VAL A 61 5.80 -1.93 8.00
C VAL A 61 5.81 -0.48 8.48
N TYR A 62 5.75 0.47 7.54
CA TYR A 62 5.68 1.90 7.86
C TYR A 62 4.25 2.39 8.04
N ILE A 63 3.34 1.88 7.21
CA ILE A 63 1.92 2.14 7.28
C ILE A 63 1.20 0.84 6.98
N SER A 64 0.20 0.54 7.81
CA SER A 64 -0.89 -0.38 7.50
C SER A 64 -2.19 0.41 7.52
N ILE A 65 -3.01 0.21 6.50
CA ILE A 65 -4.37 0.74 6.41
C ILE A 65 -5.28 -0.47 6.46
N ASN A 66 -5.93 -0.65 7.60
CA ASN A 66 -6.96 -1.65 7.84
C ASN A 66 -8.20 -0.88 8.25
N ASP A 67 -9.17 -0.80 7.37
CA ASP A 67 -10.41 -0.11 7.67
C ASP A 67 -11.52 -0.78 6.86
N ASP A 68 -12.55 -1.22 7.59
CA ASP A 68 -13.71 -1.94 7.09
C ASP A 68 -14.68 -1.01 6.33
N SER A 69 -14.25 0.22 6.01
CA SER A 69 -14.94 1.21 5.19
C SER A 69 -14.11 1.56 3.96
N VAL A 70 -14.70 2.14 2.90
CA VAL A 70 -13.98 2.43 1.64
C VAL A 70 -12.94 3.50 1.96
N SER A 71 -11.74 3.05 2.33
CA SER A 71 -10.77 3.90 2.98
C SER A 71 -10.14 4.82 1.97
N TYR A 72 -10.58 6.07 1.98
CA TYR A 72 -9.75 7.18 1.55
C TYR A 72 -8.97 7.64 2.77
N THR A 73 -7.76 7.12 2.97
CA THR A 73 -6.96 7.63 4.08
C THR A 73 -6.53 9.06 3.80
N PRO A 74 -6.59 9.97 4.80
CA PRO A 74 -5.97 11.27 4.70
C PRO A 74 -4.50 11.15 4.30
N PRO A 75 -3.94 12.13 3.57
CA PRO A 75 -2.53 12.15 3.23
C PRO A 75 -1.64 11.88 4.45
N LYS A 76 -0.69 10.95 4.33
CA LYS A 76 0.30 10.63 5.37
C LYS A 76 1.71 10.73 4.81
N SER A 77 2.55 11.51 5.47
CA SER A 77 3.99 11.57 5.16
C SER A 77 4.75 10.52 5.95
N VAL A 78 5.55 9.70 5.27
CA VAL A 78 6.43 8.70 5.89
C VAL A 78 7.86 8.96 5.44
N SER A 79 8.76 9.11 6.41
CA SER A 79 10.19 9.14 6.13
C SER A 79 10.73 7.72 5.90
N VAL A 80 11.09 7.42 4.65
CA VAL A 80 11.55 6.11 4.20
C VAL A 80 12.89 6.28 3.48
N SER A 81 13.95 6.63 4.20
CA SER A 81 15.22 7.05 3.58
C SER A 81 16.06 5.86 3.14
N GLY A 82 16.46 5.83 1.85
CA GLY A 82 17.48 4.92 1.36
C GLY A 82 17.09 3.44 1.31
N ASP A 83 15.80 3.13 1.28
CA ASP A 83 15.28 1.77 1.42
C ASP A 83 14.52 1.28 0.18
N LYS A 84 14.53 -0.03 -0.05
CA LYS A 84 13.67 -0.69 -1.02
C LYS A 84 12.30 -0.89 -0.40
N VAL A 85 11.32 -0.22 -0.98
CA VAL A 85 9.95 -0.16 -0.48
C VAL A 85 9.04 -0.98 -1.38
N GLU A 86 8.10 -1.66 -0.74
CA GLU A 86 7.01 -2.40 -1.37
C GLU A 86 5.68 -1.81 -0.93
N ILE A 87 4.79 -1.60 -1.90
CA ILE A 87 3.38 -1.37 -1.65
C ILE A 87 2.68 -2.71 -1.90
N ARG A 88 1.99 -3.24 -0.89
CA ARG A 88 1.33 -4.55 -0.96
C ARG A 88 -0.02 -4.55 -0.28
N ILE A 89 -0.87 -5.47 -0.69
CA ILE A 89 -2.09 -5.84 0.01
C ILE A 89 -1.79 -7.11 0.80
N ASN A 90 -2.16 -7.14 2.07
CA ASN A 90 -2.01 -8.27 2.97
C ASN A 90 -3.41 -8.81 3.32
N ASN A 91 -3.66 -10.10 3.06
CA ASN A 91 -4.93 -10.74 3.40
C ASN A 91 -4.79 -11.57 4.67
N SER A 92 -5.28 -11.05 5.79
CA SER A 92 -5.19 -11.72 7.10
C SER A 92 -6.35 -12.69 7.37
N THR A 93 -7.41 -12.65 6.56
CA THR A 93 -8.66 -13.40 6.80
C THR A 93 -8.64 -14.84 6.30
N GLY A 94 -7.69 -15.15 5.42
CA GLY A 94 -7.59 -16.45 4.79
C GLY A 94 -8.74 -16.83 3.85
N THR A 95 -9.51 -15.84 3.37
CA THR A 95 -10.50 -16.08 2.31
C THR A 95 -10.01 -15.43 1.04
N THR A 96 -10.12 -16.11 -0.11
CA THR A 96 -9.76 -15.49 -1.39
C THR A 96 -10.70 -14.31 -1.70
N LYS A 97 -10.14 -13.16 -2.09
CA LYS A 97 -10.90 -11.94 -2.37
C LYS A 97 -10.47 -11.31 -3.69
N ASP A 98 -11.46 -10.94 -4.50
CA ASP A 98 -11.27 -10.07 -5.67
C ASP A 98 -11.19 -8.62 -5.19
N VAL A 99 -10.09 -7.94 -5.47
CA VAL A 99 -9.87 -6.57 -5.00
C VAL A 99 -9.25 -5.66 -6.03
N SER A 100 -9.64 -4.40 -5.95
CA SER A 100 -8.95 -3.27 -6.57
C SER A 100 -8.30 -2.42 -5.49
N ALA A 101 -7.06 -2.06 -5.69
CA ALA A 101 -6.36 -1.14 -4.79
C ALA A 101 -5.66 -0.06 -5.58
N PHE A 102 -5.57 1.12 -4.97
CA PHE A 102 -4.79 2.22 -5.50
C PHE A 102 -3.91 2.84 -4.41
N PHE A 103 -2.79 3.38 -4.86
CA PHE A 103 -1.83 4.07 -4.04
C PHE A 103 -1.29 5.27 -4.81
N ASN A 104 -1.49 6.47 -4.28
CA ASN A 104 -0.94 7.70 -4.81
C ASN A 104 0.06 8.26 -3.83
N SER A 105 1.33 8.25 -4.24
CA SER A 105 2.41 8.77 -3.43
C SER A 105 3.44 9.53 -4.25
N LYS A 106 4.27 10.29 -3.55
CA LYS A 106 5.33 11.08 -4.13
C LYS A 106 6.59 10.99 -3.30
N VAL A 107 7.68 10.69 -3.99
CA VAL A 107 9.00 10.78 -3.41
C VAL A 107 9.48 12.23 -3.49
N SER A 108 9.75 12.84 -2.35
CA SER A 108 10.29 14.20 -2.26
C SER A 108 11.57 14.24 -1.43
N VAL A 109 12.37 15.29 -1.65
CA VAL A 109 13.32 15.72 -0.63
C VAL A 109 12.52 16.27 0.58
N PRO A 110 13.07 16.17 1.80
CA PRO A 110 12.53 16.78 3.01
C PRO A 110 12.17 18.25 2.85
#